data_AF-A0A6N2QVC8-F1
#
_entry.id   AF-A0A6N2QVC8-F1
#
_cell.length_a   1.000
_cell.length_b   1.000
_cell.length_c   1.000
_cell.angle_alpha   90.00
_cell.angle_beta   90.00
_cell.angle_gamma   90.00
#
_symmetry.space_group_name_H-M   'P 1'
#
loop_
_entity.id
_entity.type
_entity.pdbx_description
1 polymer ?
#
loop_
_entity_poly.entity_id
_entity_poly.type
_entity_poly.pdbx_seq_one_letter_code
_entity_poly.pdbx_strand_id
1 'polypeptide(L)'
;MFKNPVHKGREEGIIKNCAQMNYFANYWKEDLTNIDTYGSQLTLKYPDTDTIYRYDVTHESLSPQYSIFTKEEKGDYEQTHLWFRERKAFDYFSISSYYPSKDYVYLVGSKGDKVLTYCYNKQDGTVREQKRQGKIKERQVPWFNIPLRRIERPFVLDNDLLGGEFTVDYRSAGKYWIDVLEPFSEDNWIDIGRIKATKAKDEAKKKELVEALENVGEESNPIVLIVTLK
;
A
#
# COMPACT_ATOMS: atom_id res chain seq x y z
N MET A 1 21.21 -8.47 -9.12
CA MET A 1 20.17 -7.75 -8.34
C MET A 1 20.08 -6.33 -8.88
N PHE A 2 18.90 -5.90 -9.32
CA PHE A 2 18.70 -4.54 -9.85
C PHE A 2 18.72 -3.50 -8.72
N LYS A 3 19.47 -2.42 -8.90
CA LYS A 3 19.59 -1.32 -7.92
C LYS A 3 18.45 -0.32 -8.11
N ASN A 4 17.99 0.29 -7.01
CA ASN A 4 17.03 1.39 -7.08
C ASN A 4 17.65 2.59 -7.83
N PRO A 5 17.03 3.06 -8.94
CA PRO A 5 17.55 4.18 -9.72
C PRO A 5 17.71 5.49 -8.91
N VAL A 6 16.93 5.68 -7.84
CA VAL A 6 17.01 6.89 -7.00
C VAL A 6 18.34 7.01 -6.24
N HIS A 7 19.13 5.93 -6.17
CA HIS A 7 20.43 5.92 -5.49
C HIS A 7 21.57 6.43 -6.36
N LYS A 8 21.35 6.59 -7.67
CA LYS A 8 22.40 7.03 -8.60
C LYS A 8 22.86 8.44 -8.22
N GLY A 9 24.15 8.58 -7.89
CA GLY A 9 24.74 9.83 -7.41
C GLY A 9 24.56 10.10 -5.91
N ARG A 10 24.04 9.13 -5.14
CA ARG A 10 23.83 9.21 -3.68
C ARG A 10 24.52 8.07 -2.92
N GLU A 11 25.36 7.30 -3.61
CA GLU A 11 25.93 6.05 -3.09
C GLU A 11 26.76 6.27 -1.82
N GLU A 12 27.65 7.28 -1.81
CA GLU A 12 28.47 7.61 -0.64
C GLU A 12 27.59 8.03 0.56
N GLY A 13 26.53 8.81 0.31
CA GLY A 13 25.58 9.23 1.33
C GLY A 13 24.82 8.05 1.93
N ILE A 14 24.37 7.11 1.09
CA ILE A 14 23.68 5.90 1.55
C ILE A 14 24.61 5.02 2.41
N ILE A 15 25.86 4.83 1.98
CA ILE A 15 26.86 4.05 2.74
C ILE A 15 27.16 4.72 4.08
N LYS A 16 27.31 6.06 4.09
CA LYS A 16 27.58 6.82 5.31
C LYS A 16 26.43 6.78 6.31
N ASN A 17 25.19 6.75 5.82
CA ASN A 17 23.99 6.81 6.65
C ASN A 17 23.29 5.45 6.81
N CYS A 18 23.90 4.34 6.43
CA CYS A 18 23.30 3.02 6.66
C CYS A 18 23.41 2.60 8.14
N ALA A 19 22.59 1.63 8.56
CA ALA A 19 22.67 1.10 9.91
C ALA A 19 24.05 0.44 10.16
N GLN A 20 24.71 0.83 11.23
CA GLN A 20 26.02 0.30 11.64
C GLN A 20 25.85 -0.53 12.92
N MET A 21 26.54 -1.67 13.02
CA MET A 21 26.39 -2.57 14.17
C MET A 21 26.96 -2.01 15.48
N ASN A 22 27.82 -0.98 15.39
CA ASN A 22 28.65 -0.53 16.52
C ASN A 22 28.14 0.75 17.20
N TYR A 23 27.14 1.44 16.63
CA TYR A 23 26.57 2.65 17.23
C TYR A 23 25.13 2.88 16.78
N PHE A 24 24.34 3.49 17.67
CA PHE A 24 22.95 3.83 17.38
C PHE A 24 22.86 5.28 16.86
N ALA A 25 22.40 5.44 15.64
CA ALA A 25 22.16 6.75 15.02
C ALA A 25 20.86 6.74 14.23
N ASN A 26 20.40 7.92 13.82
CA ASN A 26 19.28 8.05 12.91
C ASN A 26 19.75 7.79 11.47
N TYR A 27 19.75 6.52 11.09
CA TYR A 27 20.16 6.10 9.75
C TYR A 27 19.07 6.36 8.70
N TRP A 28 19.47 6.30 7.43
CA TRP A 28 18.53 6.25 6.32
C TRP A 28 17.94 4.85 6.19
N LYS A 29 16.62 4.80 6.03
CA LYS A 29 15.79 3.62 5.85
C LYS A 29 15.02 3.76 4.56
N GLU A 30 15.11 2.74 3.73
CA GLU A 30 14.32 2.59 2.52
C GLU A 30 13.09 1.72 2.78
N ASP A 31 12.02 2.02 2.05
CA ASP A 31 10.88 1.12 1.95
C ASP A 31 11.22 -0.06 1.03
N LEU A 32 10.46 -1.15 1.13
CA LEU A 32 10.69 -2.32 0.29
C LEU A 32 10.26 -2.03 -1.16
N THR A 33 11.01 -2.56 -2.12
CA THR A 33 10.59 -2.55 -3.53
C THR A 33 9.34 -3.40 -3.68
N ASN A 34 8.27 -2.85 -4.26
CA ASN A 34 7.09 -3.65 -4.56
C ASN A 34 7.39 -4.50 -5.78
N ILE A 35 7.25 -5.82 -5.64
CA ILE A 35 7.47 -6.80 -6.70
C ILE A 35 6.16 -7.56 -6.87
N ASP A 36 5.71 -7.70 -8.11
CA ASP A 36 4.45 -8.34 -8.43
C ASP A 36 4.52 -9.21 -9.68
N THR A 37 3.70 -10.25 -9.71
CA THR A 37 3.52 -11.09 -10.90
C THR A 37 2.04 -11.10 -11.27
N TYR A 38 1.72 -10.63 -12.48
CA TYR A 38 0.37 -10.68 -13.02
C TYR A 38 0.42 -11.06 -14.49
N GLY A 39 -0.42 -12.01 -14.92
CA GLY A 39 -0.47 -12.45 -16.32
C GLY A 39 0.89 -12.90 -16.87
N SER A 40 1.65 -13.63 -16.05
CA SER A 40 3.03 -14.08 -16.35
C SER A 40 4.05 -12.95 -16.57
N GLN A 41 3.73 -11.71 -16.21
CA GLN A 41 4.66 -10.58 -16.23
C GLN A 41 5.11 -10.26 -14.81
N LEU A 42 6.43 -10.21 -14.61
CA LEU A 42 7.05 -9.71 -13.39
C LEU A 42 7.23 -8.19 -13.50
N THR A 43 6.68 -7.45 -12.54
CA THR A 43 6.76 -5.99 -12.49
C THR A 43 7.29 -5.51 -11.14
N LEU A 44 7.98 -4.37 -11.16
CA LEU A 44 8.64 -3.79 -9.98
C LEU A 44 8.35 -2.29 -9.90
N LYS A 45 8.08 -1.82 -8.68
CA LYS A 45 8.01 -0.39 -8.36
C LYS A 45 8.97 -0.11 -7.21
N TYR A 46 10.03 0.65 -7.51
CA TYR A 46 10.99 1.07 -6.49
C TYR A 46 10.39 2.18 -5.61
N PRO A 47 10.77 2.24 -4.32
CA PRO A 47 10.46 3.37 -3.46
C PRO A 47 10.89 4.69 -4.11
N ASP A 48 10.06 5.72 -3.97
CA ASP A 48 10.33 7.10 -4.42
C ASP A 48 10.67 7.33 -5.89
N THR A 49 10.52 6.29 -6.72
CA THR A 49 10.60 6.40 -8.18
C THR A 49 9.22 6.64 -8.80
N ASP A 50 9.22 7.35 -9.92
CA ASP A 50 8.04 7.64 -10.74
C ASP A 50 7.88 6.64 -11.89
N THR A 51 8.35 5.41 -11.71
CA THR A 51 8.37 4.42 -12.79
C THR A 51 8.03 3.03 -12.25
N ILE A 52 7.11 2.37 -12.96
CA ILE A 52 6.85 0.95 -12.81
C ILE A 52 7.59 0.25 -13.94
N TYR A 53 8.42 -0.72 -13.58
CA TYR A 53 9.25 -1.48 -14.50
C TYR A 53 8.63 -2.85 -14.75
N ARG A 54 8.77 -3.35 -15.97
CA ARG A 54 8.56 -4.76 -16.31
C ARG A 54 9.93 -5.42 -16.46
N TYR A 55 10.07 -6.61 -15.88
CA TYR A 55 11.23 -7.45 -16.13
C TYR A 55 11.13 -8.09 -17.52
N ASP A 56 12.11 -7.82 -18.36
CA ASP A 56 12.32 -8.47 -19.64
C ASP A 56 13.18 -9.72 -19.43
N VAL A 57 12.57 -10.88 -19.57
CA VAL A 57 13.24 -12.18 -19.38
C VAL A 57 14.25 -12.46 -20.49
N THR A 58 14.01 -11.97 -21.71
CA THR A 58 14.89 -12.21 -22.87
C THR A 58 16.20 -11.44 -22.74
N HIS A 59 16.13 -10.20 -22.25
CA HIS A 59 17.29 -9.33 -22.11
C HIS A 59 17.82 -9.22 -20.68
N GLU A 60 17.23 -9.98 -19.74
CA GLU A 60 17.51 -9.93 -18.30
C GLU A 60 17.59 -8.49 -17.75
N SER A 61 16.63 -7.65 -18.14
CA SER A 61 16.68 -6.21 -17.89
C SER A 61 15.33 -5.64 -17.43
N LEU A 62 15.37 -4.43 -16.87
CA LEU A 62 14.16 -3.69 -16.49
C LEU A 62 13.79 -2.70 -17.60
N SER A 63 12.60 -2.88 -18.17
CA SER A 63 12.02 -1.95 -19.13
C SER A 63 10.97 -1.07 -18.44
N PRO A 64 11.00 0.26 -18.57
CA PRO A 64 9.93 1.12 -18.09
C PRO A 64 8.59 0.71 -18.73
N GLN A 65 7.57 0.46 -17.92
CA GLN A 65 6.22 0.11 -18.38
C GLN A 65 5.25 1.27 -18.19
N TYR A 66 5.33 1.97 -17.06
CA TYR A 66 4.51 3.15 -16.76
C TYR A 66 5.37 4.24 -16.12
N SER A 67 5.02 5.50 -16.39
CA SER A 67 5.56 6.68 -15.71
C SER A 67 4.47 7.35 -14.90
N ILE A 68 4.78 7.75 -13.66
CA ILE A 68 3.85 8.36 -12.73
C ILE A 68 4.10 9.87 -12.71
N PHE A 69 3.11 10.65 -13.10
CA PHE A 69 3.18 12.11 -13.06
C PHE A 69 2.22 12.65 -12.01
N THR A 70 2.75 13.44 -11.09
CA THR A 70 1.98 14.08 -10.04
C THR A 70 2.36 15.56 -9.94
N LYS A 71 1.40 16.39 -9.54
CA LYS A 71 1.64 17.79 -9.16
C LYS A 71 2.03 17.94 -7.70
N GLU A 72 2.05 16.82 -6.97
CA GLU A 72 2.38 16.80 -5.56
C GLU A 72 3.88 17.02 -5.33
N GLU A 73 4.20 17.78 -4.29
CA GLU A 73 5.57 18.01 -3.87
C GLU A 73 6.16 16.74 -3.24
N LYS A 74 7.34 16.34 -3.75
CA LYS A 74 8.15 15.29 -3.15
C LYS A 74 9.04 15.90 -2.08
N GLY A 75 9.18 15.19 -0.97
CA GLY A 75 10.04 15.62 0.12
C GLY A 75 11.52 15.47 -0.22
N ASP A 76 12.34 16.22 0.52
CA ASP A 76 13.79 16.05 0.47
C ASP A 76 14.19 14.62 0.84
N TYR A 77 15.14 14.05 0.10
CA TYR A 77 15.55 12.65 0.27
C TYR A 77 16.12 12.40 1.66
N GLU A 78 17.00 13.29 2.14
CA GLU A 78 17.69 13.11 3.42
C GLU A 78 16.70 13.14 4.57
N GLN A 79 15.65 13.97 4.50
CA GLN A 79 14.63 14.06 5.55
C GLN A 79 13.62 12.91 5.51
N THR A 80 13.16 12.55 4.31
CA THR A 80 12.13 11.52 4.10
C THR A 80 12.66 10.11 4.33
N HIS A 81 13.97 9.89 4.19
CA HIS A 81 14.58 8.58 4.37
C HIS A 81 15.06 8.34 5.81
N LEU A 82 15.01 9.30 6.73
CA LEU A 82 15.39 9.03 8.12
C LEU A 82 14.54 7.93 8.75
N TRP A 83 15.14 7.16 9.65
CA TRP A 83 14.44 6.17 10.46
C TRP A 83 13.47 6.85 11.45
N PHE A 84 13.95 7.86 12.17
CA PHE A 84 13.18 8.77 13.00
C PHE A 84 12.92 10.06 12.25
N ARG A 85 11.73 10.15 11.64
CA ARG A 85 11.32 11.28 10.80
C ARG A 85 10.66 12.37 11.63
N GLU A 86 10.95 13.62 11.29
CA GLU A 86 10.14 14.75 11.75
C GLU A 86 8.71 14.66 11.19
N ARG A 87 7.77 15.30 11.87
CA ARG A 87 6.36 15.28 11.45
C ARG A 87 6.17 15.81 10.02
N LYS A 88 6.90 16.88 9.67
CA LYS A 88 6.83 17.52 8.35
C LYS A 88 7.21 16.57 7.20
N ALA A 89 8.04 15.56 7.45
CA ALA A 89 8.42 14.58 6.42
C ALA A 89 7.22 13.76 5.91
N PHE A 90 6.13 13.68 6.68
CA PHE A 90 4.89 13.01 6.28
C PHE A 90 3.97 13.91 5.44
N ASP A 91 4.17 15.22 5.43
CA ASP A 91 3.34 16.17 4.67
C ASP A 91 3.61 16.11 3.16
N TYR A 92 4.72 15.49 2.76
CA TYR A 92 5.07 15.23 1.37
C TYR A 92 4.36 13.99 0.84
N PHE A 93 4.07 14.01 -0.46
CA PHE A 93 3.47 12.89 -1.14
C PHE A 93 4.47 11.73 -1.29
N SER A 94 4.03 10.52 -0.95
CA SER A 94 4.80 9.30 -1.18
C SER A 94 3.90 8.15 -1.60
N ILE A 95 4.45 7.24 -2.42
CA ILE A 95 3.79 6.01 -2.87
C ILE A 95 4.50 4.83 -2.21
N SER A 96 3.79 4.13 -1.33
CA SER A 96 4.33 3.00 -0.58
C SER A 96 4.09 1.64 -1.23
N SER A 97 3.03 1.54 -2.03
CA SER A 97 2.55 0.25 -2.52
C SER A 97 2.00 0.34 -3.94
N TYR A 98 2.15 -0.75 -4.68
CA TYR A 98 1.72 -0.91 -6.07
C TYR A 98 1.04 -2.27 -6.24
N TYR A 99 -0.09 -2.27 -6.95
CA TYR A 99 -0.94 -3.44 -7.14
C TYR A 99 -1.47 -3.49 -8.59
N PRO A 100 -0.91 -4.34 -9.48
CA PRO A 100 -1.50 -4.58 -10.79
C PRO A 100 -2.70 -5.52 -10.71
N SER A 101 -3.70 -5.28 -11.56
CA SER A 101 -4.77 -6.23 -11.88
C SER A 101 -4.87 -6.43 -13.39
N LYS A 102 -5.96 -7.00 -13.91
CA LYS A 102 -6.19 -7.12 -15.35
C LYS A 102 -6.34 -5.74 -15.99
N ASP A 103 -7.35 -5.03 -15.55
CA ASP A 103 -7.85 -3.81 -16.18
C ASP A 103 -7.31 -2.55 -15.49
N TYR A 104 -6.72 -2.69 -14.29
CA TYR A 104 -6.29 -1.54 -13.48
C TYR A 104 -4.86 -1.66 -12.94
N VAL A 105 -4.30 -0.52 -12.57
CA VAL A 105 -3.13 -0.40 -11.70
C VAL A 105 -3.54 0.42 -10.49
N TYR A 106 -3.28 -0.08 -9.29
CA TYR A 106 -3.50 0.66 -8.06
C TYR A 106 -2.18 1.09 -7.43
N LEU A 107 -2.14 2.32 -6.96
CA LEU A 107 -1.04 2.89 -6.19
C LEU A 107 -1.60 3.35 -4.85
N VAL A 108 -0.95 2.95 -3.77
CA VAL A 108 -1.30 3.40 -2.42
C VAL A 108 -0.16 4.22 -1.87
N GLY A 109 -0.52 5.36 -1.32
CA GLY A 109 0.41 6.35 -0.82
C GLY A 109 -0.16 7.13 0.36
N SER A 110 0.55 8.16 0.76
CA SER A 110 0.09 9.08 1.79
C SER A 110 0.54 10.50 1.53
N LYS A 111 -0.22 11.44 2.08
CA LYS A 111 0.19 12.85 2.22
C LYS A 111 -0.41 13.42 3.49
N GLY A 112 0.44 13.90 4.39
CA GLY A 112 0.09 14.29 5.75
C GLY A 112 -0.50 13.10 6.52
N ASP A 113 -1.70 13.28 7.04
CA ASP A 113 -2.48 12.26 7.72
C ASP A 113 -3.46 11.52 6.80
N LYS A 114 -3.39 11.70 5.47
CA LYS A 114 -4.29 11.05 4.51
C LYS A 114 -3.62 9.86 3.85
N VAL A 115 -4.37 8.78 3.70
CA VAL A 115 -4.03 7.64 2.83
C VAL A 115 -4.73 7.85 1.49
N LEU A 116 -3.95 7.71 0.42
CA LEU A 116 -4.38 7.97 -0.95
C LEU A 116 -4.30 6.69 -1.76
N THR A 117 -5.40 6.32 -2.42
CA THR A 117 -5.44 5.21 -3.37
C THR A 117 -5.74 5.77 -4.75
N TYR A 118 -4.82 5.58 -5.69
CA TYR A 118 -5.04 5.89 -7.10
C TYR A 118 -5.36 4.62 -7.86
N CYS A 119 -6.37 4.67 -8.72
CA CYS A 119 -6.78 3.59 -9.61
C CYS A 119 -6.65 4.09 -11.05
N TYR A 120 -5.62 3.62 -11.76
CA TYR A 120 -5.42 3.86 -13.18
C TYR A 120 -6.13 2.78 -14.00
N ASN A 121 -6.99 3.18 -14.93
CA ASN A 121 -7.64 2.29 -15.88
C ASN A 121 -6.75 2.12 -17.11
N LYS A 122 -6.36 0.87 -17.40
CA LYS A 122 -5.46 0.56 -18.52
C LYS A 122 -6.13 0.70 -19.90
N GLN A 123 -7.47 0.64 -19.95
CA GLN A 123 -8.22 0.69 -21.20
C GLN A 123 -8.33 2.12 -21.74
N ASP A 124 -8.70 3.08 -20.88
CA ASP A 124 -8.98 4.47 -21.28
C ASP A 124 -7.96 5.48 -20.73
N GLY A 125 -7.03 5.05 -19.87
CA GLY A 125 -6.00 5.89 -19.29
C GLY A 125 -6.47 6.80 -18.16
N THR A 126 -7.73 6.67 -17.71
CA THR A 126 -8.28 7.51 -16.64
C THR A 126 -7.70 7.14 -15.28
N VAL A 127 -7.59 8.14 -14.40
CA VAL A 127 -7.15 7.94 -13.01
C VAL A 127 -8.26 8.40 -12.07
N ARG A 128 -8.66 7.50 -11.16
CA ARG A 128 -9.55 7.83 -10.03
C ARG A 128 -8.73 7.90 -8.75
N GLU A 129 -9.13 8.78 -7.85
CA GLU A 129 -8.49 8.97 -6.54
C GLU A 129 -9.51 8.70 -5.43
N GLN A 130 -9.10 7.92 -4.43
CA GLN A 130 -9.83 7.73 -3.18
C GLN A 130 -8.96 8.23 -2.01
N LYS A 131 -9.58 9.01 -1.12
CA LYS A 131 -8.92 9.59 0.06
C LYS A 131 -9.53 9.00 1.31
N ARG A 132 -8.68 8.52 2.21
CA ARG A 132 -9.07 8.00 3.52
C ARG A 132 -8.30 8.74 4.61
N GLN A 133 -8.98 9.01 5.72
CA GLN A 133 -8.32 9.57 6.89
C GLN A 133 -7.43 8.48 7.48
N GLY A 134 -6.14 8.77 7.58
CA GLY A 134 -5.17 7.94 8.28
C GLY A 134 -4.81 8.55 9.64
N LYS A 135 -3.88 7.87 10.33
CA LYS A 135 -3.31 8.33 11.59
C LYS A 135 -1.82 8.07 11.59
N ILE A 136 -1.04 9.11 11.85
CA ILE A 136 0.38 8.96 12.15
C ILE A 136 0.49 8.53 13.61
N LYS A 137 0.86 7.27 13.83
CA LYS A 137 1.15 6.70 15.13
C LYS A 137 2.55 7.17 15.55
N GLU A 138 2.66 7.63 16.80
CA GLU A 138 3.93 8.08 17.39
C GLU A 138 4.26 7.19 18.58
N ARG A 139 5.51 6.73 18.67
CA ARG A 139 6.01 5.93 19.79
C ARG A 139 7.31 6.52 20.29
N GLN A 140 7.30 7.03 21.52
CA GLN A 140 8.53 7.47 22.17
C GLN A 140 9.42 6.26 22.46
N VAL A 141 10.71 6.37 22.15
CA VAL A 141 11.72 5.36 22.53
C VAL A 141 12.68 5.97 23.55
N PRO A 142 13.19 5.21 24.54
CA PRO A 142 14.04 5.75 25.59
C PRO A 142 15.38 6.34 25.12
N TRP A 143 15.89 5.88 23.97
CA TRP A 143 17.23 6.18 23.48
C TRP A 143 17.27 7.15 22.29
N PHE A 144 16.15 7.82 21.98
CA PHE A 144 16.10 8.81 20.90
C PHE A 144 15.17 9.97 21.25
N ASN A 145 15.60 11.21 21.00
CA ASN A 145 14.84 12.41 21.38
C ASN A 145 13.65 12.70 20.47
N ILE A 146 13.59 12.05 19.31
CA ILE A 146 12.47 12.16 18.36
C ILE A 146 11.65 10.87 18.49
N PRO A 147 10.31 10.93 18.56
CA PRO A 147 9.51 9.72 18.59
C PRO A 147 9.57 9.00 17.25
N LEU A 148 9.47 7.67 17.28
CA LEU A 148 9.30 6.87 16.09
C LEU A 148 7.90 7.14 15.52
N ARG A 149 7.83 7.61 14.27
CA ARG A 149 6.58 7.91 13.59
C ARG A 149 6.32 6.93 12.47
N ARG A 150 5.07 6.48 12.34
CA ARG A 150 4.62 5.64 11.22
C ARG A 150 3.19 6.01 10.85
N ILE A 151 2.91 6.07 9.56
CA ILE A 151 1.55 6.04 9.04
C ILE A 151 1.31 4.67 8.41
N GLU A 152 0.20 4.05 8.78
CA GLU A 152 -0.31 2.87 8.10
C GLU A 152 -1.08 3.30 6.85
N ARG A 153 -0.89 2.54 5.78
CA ARG A 153 -1.44 2.84 4.46
C ARG A 153 -2.17 1.60 3.94
N PRO A 154 -3.22 1.13 4.64
CA PRO A 154 -3.94 -0.06 4.21
C PRO A 154 -4.52 0.19 2.81
N PHE A 155 -4.46 -0.82 1.97
CA PHE A 155 -5.10 -0.74 0.68
C PHE A 155 -6.56 -1.14 0.83
N VAL A 156 -7.44 -0.14 0.91
CA VAL A 156 -8.87 -0.37 1.12
C VAL A 156 -9.65 0.10 -0.11
N LEU A 157 -10.54 -0.75 -0.60
CA LEU A 157 -11.46 -0.49 -1.69
C LEU A 157 -12.89 -0.38 -1.16
N ASP A 158 -13.71 0.42 -1.82
CA ASP A 158 -15.16 0.39 -1.58
C ASP A 158 -15.75 -0.83 -2.30
N ASN A 159 -16.43 -1.69 -1.54
CA ASN A 159 -17.00 -2.93 -2.06
C ASN A 159 -18.38 -2.65 -2.65
N ASP A 160 -18.44 -2.34 -3.95
CA ASP A 160 -19.70 -2.11 -4.67
C ASP A 160 -20.48 -3.41 -4.96
N LEU A 161 -19.82 -4.57 -4.86
CA LEU A 161 -20.43 -5.87 -5.10
C LEU A 161 -21.34 -6.28 -3.96
N LEU A 162 -20.84 -6.21 -2.72
CA LEU A 162 -21.53 -6.69 -1.51
C LEU A 162 -21.81 -5.59 -0.49
N GLY A 163 -21.25 -4.39 -0.66
CA GLY A 163 -21.32 -3.31 0.32
C GLY A 163 -20.16 -3.34 1.31
N GLY A 164 -19.94 -2.21 1.98
CA GLY A 164 -18.85 -2.04 2.96
C GLY A 164 -17.48 -1.77 2.33
N GLU A 165 -16.44 -2.15 3.05
CA GLU A 165 -15.04 -1.96 2.65
C GLU A 165 -14.38 -3.31 2.37
N PHE A 166 -13.30 -3.29 1.58
CA PHE A 166 -12.48 -4.47 1.30
C PHE A 166 -11.02 -4.09 1.49
N THR A 167 -10.37 -4.62 2.51
CA THR A 167 -8.94 -4.44 2.79
C THR A 167 -8.14 -5.51 2.05
N VAL A 168 -7.13 -5.09 1.28
CA VAL A 168 -6.30 -6.03 0.52
C VAL A 168 -5.10 -6.46 1.37
N ASP A 169 -5.26 -7.56 2.11
CA ASP A 169 -4.21 -8.13 2.96
C ASP A 169 -3.24 -9.00 2.16
N TYR A 170 -3.79 -9.87 1.31
CA TYR A 170 -3.00 -10.80 0.51
C TYR A 170 -3.43 -10.83 -0.95
N ARG A 171 -2.49 -11.26 -1.80
CA ARG A 171 -2.73 -11.45 -3.23
C ARG A 171 -2.04 -12.70 -3.74
N SER A 172 -2.69 -13.36 -4.69
CA SER A 172 -2.14 -14.51 -5.41
C SER A 172 -1.97 -14.17 -6.88
N ALA A 173 -0.72 -13.91 -7.29
CA ALA A 173 -0.32 -13.53 -8.66
C ALA A 173 -1.26 -12.48 -9.31
N GLY A 174 -1.71 -11.51 -8.49
CA GLY A 174 -2.70 -10.47 -8.79
C GLY A 174 -4.07 -10.95 -9.28
N LYS A 175 -4.34 -12.27 -9.33
CA LYS A 175 -5.62 -12.86 -9.72
C LYS A 175 -6.62 -12.83 -8.56
N TYR A 176 -6.22 -13.36 -7.41
CA TYR A 176 -7.05 -13.37 -6.21
C TYR A 176 -6.56 -12.32 -5.23
N TRP A 177 -7.51 -11.57 -4.69
CA TRP A 177 -7.32 -10.53 -3.70
C TRP A 177 -8.07 -10.96 -2.46
N ILE A 178 -7.44 -10.84 -1.32
CA ILE A 178 -7.88 -11.47 -0.09
C ILE A 178 -7.95 -10.43 1.01
N ASP A 179 -9.10 -10.39 1.67
CA ASP A 179 -9.36 -9.65 2.90
C ASP A 179 -9.58 -10.66 4.04
N VAL A 180 -8.85 -10.51 5.14
CA VAL A 180 -8.91 -11.41 6.30
C VAL A 180 -9.57 -10.68 7.45
N LEU A 181 -10.86 -10.97 7.64
CA LEU A 181 -11.67 -10.39 8.69
C LEU A 181 -11.47 -11.17 9.98
N GLU A 182 -10.68 -10.60 10.89
CA GLU A 182 -10.51 -11.13 12.24
C GLU A 182 -11.68 -10.72 13.14
N PRO A 183 -12.45 -11.68 13.70
CA PRO A 183 -13.59 -11.42 14.56
C PRO A 183 -13.29 -10.39 15.64
N PHE A 184 -14.09 -9.33 15.70
CA PHE A 184 -14.04 -8.29 16.73
C PHE A 184 -12.72 -7.50 16.82
N SER A 185 -11.82 -7.63 15.84
CA SER A 185 -10.59 -6.84 15.78
C SER A 185 -10.89 -5.37 15.49
N GLU A 186 -10.31 -4.46 16.28
CA GLU A 186 -10.40 -3.02 16.03
C GLU A 186 -9.72 -2.60 14.71
N ASP A 187 -8.77 -3.41 14.22
CA ASP A 187 -7.95 -3.06 13.06
C ASP A 187 -8.58 -3.50 11.72
N ASN A 188 -9.30 -4.62 11.66
CA ASN A 188 -9.83 -5.16 10.39
C ASN A 188 -11.22 -5.80 10.47
N TRP A 189 -12.00 -5.57 11.53
CA TRP A 189 -13.39 -6.03 11.55
C TRP A 189 -14.30 -5.10 10.74
N ILE A 190 -15.13 -5.68 9.88
CA ILE A 190 -15.98 -4.94 8.96
C ILE A 190 -17.24 -4.39 9.66
N ASP A 191 -17.64 -3.17 9.30
CA ASP A 191 -18.89 -2.56 9.77
C ASP A 191 -20.10 -3.22 9.07
N ILE A 192 -20.71 -4.20 9.74
CA ILE A 192 -21.90 -4.92 9.26
C ILE A 192 -23.07 -3.97 8.98
N GLY A 193 -23.24 -2.92 9.81
CA GLY A 193 -24.28 -1.92 9.62
C GLY A 193 -24.10 -1.16 8.31
N ARG A 194 -22.86 -0.79 7.99
CA ARG A 194 -22.51 -0.17 6.71
C ARG A 194 -22.74 -1.10 5.52
N ILE A 195 -22.41 -2.40 5.63
CA ILE A 195 -22.72 -3.37 4.57
C ILE A 195 -24.23 -3.38 4.31
N LYS A 196 -25.04 -3.56 5.36
CA LYS A 196 -26.51 -3.60 5.28
C LYS A 196 -27.09 -2.34 4.61
N ALA A 197 -26.59 -1.17 4.97
CA ALA A 197 -27.04 0.12 4.44
C ALA A 197 -26.58 0.40 2.98
N THR A 198 -25.53 -0.27 2.50
CA THR A 198 -25.00 -0.04 1.15
C THR A 198 -25.84 -0.76 0.10
N LYS A 199 -26.23 -0.06 -0.97
CA LYS A 199 -26.85 -0.71 -2.14
C LYS A 199 -25.78 -1.50 -2.90
N ALA A 200 -25.93 -2.82 -2.95
CA ALA A 200 -24.97 -3.75 -3.52
C ALA A 200 -25.39 -4.15 -4.94
N LYS A 201 -24.42 -4.53 -5.78
CA LYS A 201 -24.71 -5.13 -7.09
C LYS A 201 -25.26 -6.56 -6.96
N ASP A 202 -24.85 -7.28 -5.92
CA ASP A 202 -25.32 -8.63 -5.60
C ASP A 202 -25.93 -8.66 -4.19
N GLU A 203 -27.20 -8.29 -4.09
CA GLU A 203 -27.94 -8.27 -2.81
C GLU A 203 -28.11 -9.68 -2.21
N ALA A 204 -28.14 -10.73 -3.04
CA ALA A 204 -28.26 -12.11 -2.55
C ALA A 204 -26.98 -12.55 -1.83
N LYS A 205 -25.81 -12.32 -2.45
CA LYS A 205 -24.51 -12.60 -1.82
C LYS A 205 -24.20 -11.67 -0.66
N LYS A 206 -24.67 -10.41 -0.71
CA LYS A 206 -24.59 -9.51 0.45
C LYS A 206 -25.33 -10.10 1.65
N LYS A 207 -26.53 -10.65 1.43
CA LYS A 207 -27.30 -11.29 2.51
C LYS A 207 -26.56 -12.48 3.11
N GLU A 208 -25.98 -13.34 2.27
CA GLU A 208 -25.16 -14.48 2.71
C GLU A 208 -23.94 -14.03 3.54
N LEU A 209 -23.23 -12.98 3.08
CA LEU A 209 -22.10 -12.41 3.83
C LEU A 209 -22.54 -11.85 5.19
N VAL A 210 -23.63 -11.09 5.22
CA VAL A 210 -24.19 -10.53 6.45
C VAL A 210 -24.58 -11.64 7.43
N GLU A 211 -25.30 -12.66 6.96
CA GLU A 211 -25.67 -13.82 7.80
C GLU A 211 -24.42 -14.53 8.33
N ALA A 212 -23.35 -14.68 7.54
CA ALA A 212 -22.10 -15.26 8.01
C ALA A 212 -21.43 -14.40 9.10
N LEU A 213 -21.34 -13.08 8.90
CA LEU A 213 -20.72 -12.15 9.84
C LEU A 213 -21.48 -12.05 11.18
N GLU A 214 -22.81 -12.10 11.15
CA GLU A 214 -23.63 -12.01 12.36
C GLU A 214 -23.60 -13.29 13.23
N ASN A 215 -23.18 -14.40 12.65
CA ASN A 215 -23.05 -15.68 13.37
C ASN A 215 -21.64 -15.92 13.93
N VAL A 216 -20.72 -14.97 13.77
CA VAL A 216 -19.36 -15.04 14.32
C VAL A 216 -19.37 -14.74 15.81
N GLY A 217 -18.84 -15.66 16.62
CA GLY A 217 -18.51 -15.47 18.03
C GLY A 217 -17.02 -15.24 18.28
N GLU A 218 -16.64 -14.88 19.50
CA GLU A 218 -15.27 -14.47 19.89
C GLU A 218 -14.19 -15.53 19.56
N GLU A 219 -14.53 -16.80 19.68
CA GLU A 219 -13.63 -17.95 19.39
C GLU A 219 -13.67 -18.41 17.92
N SER A 220 -14.34 -17.65 17.04
CA SER A 220 -14.42 -18.02 15.63
C SER A 220 -13.09 -17.79 14.93
N ASN A 221 -12.80 -18.63 13.94
CA ASN A 221 -11.68 -18.38 13.05
C ASN A 221 -11.96 -17.17 12.14
N PRO A 222 -10.92 -16.53 11.58
CA PRO A 222 -11.08 -15.45 10.60
C PRO A 222 -11.95 -15.82 9.40
N ILE A 223 -12.76 -14.87 8.95
CA ILE A 223 -13.47 -14.97 7.68
C ILE A 223 -12.56 -14.45 6.57
N VAL A 224 -12.41 -15.24 5.51
CA VAL A 224 -11.57 -14.87 4.37
C VAL A 224 -12.46 -14.52 3.18
N LEU A 225 -12.43 -13.26 2.76
CA LEU A 225 -13.09 -12.82 1.53
C LEU A 225 -12.10 -12.89 0.38
N ILE A 226 -12.44 -13.67 -0.65
CA ILE A 226 -11.59 -13.86 -1.83
C ILE A 226 -12.32 -13.28 -3.03
N VAL A 227 -11.73 -12.25 -3.65
CA VAL A 227 -12.28 -11.60 -4.84
C VAL A 227 -11.32 -11.70 -6.02
N THR A 228 -11.89 -11.71 -7.22
CA THR A 228 -11.14 -11.50 -8.46
C THR A 228 -11.58 -10.16 -9.02
N LEU A 229 -10.66 -9.20 -9.09
CA LEU A 229 -10.92 -7.95 -9.80
C LEU A 229 -10.99 -8.28 -11.30
N LYS A 230 -12.15 -7.97 -11.89
CA LYS A 230 -12.31 -8.08 -13.35
C LYS A 230 -11.39 -7.11 -14.05
#